data_AF-A0A946CY39-F1
#
_entry.id   AF-A0A946CY39-F1
#
_cell.length_a   1.000
_cell.length_b   1.000
_cell.length_c   1.000
_cell.angle_alpha   90.00
_cell.angle_beta   90.00
_cell.angle_gamma   90.00
#
_symmetry.space_group_name_H-M   'P 1'
#
loop_
_entity.id
_entity.type
_entity.pdbx_description
1 polymer ?
#
loop_
_entity_poly.entity_id
_entity_poly.type
_entity_poly.pdbx_seq_one_letter_code
_entity_poly.pdbx_strand_id
1 'polypeptide(L)'
;MKNLLIHVFTYCLIGSALNAHGMTPKYPYEPVTTPCLNEVTLVGEAIMGEDKFMVRLQADLTIIETANTPECPSIPSIKVVFLEFQTKEVLATFNDLLGSNVSVVGSVQPGNAIDTNQVTFTATGISIIE
;
A
#
# COMPACT_ATOMS: atom_id res chain seq x y z
N MET A 1 18.16 61.23 17.35
CA MET A 1 17.63 61.05 15.98
C MET A 1 18.79 60.72 15.05
N LYS A 2 18.95 59.44 14.70
CA LYS A 2 19.74 58.97 13.57
C LYS A 2 18.99 57.76 13.00
N ASN A 3 18.65 57.89 11.72
CA ASN A 3 17.92 56.93 10.91
C ASN A 3 18.55 55.54 10.97
N LEU A 4 17.73 54.51 11.19
CA LEU A 4 18.00 53.19 10.66
C LEU A 4 16.69 52.58 10.15
N LEU A 5 16.22 53.19 9.07
CA LEU A 5 15.31 52.54 8.13
C LEU A 5 16.15 51.49 7.38
N ILE A 6 16.20 50.27 7.91
CA ILE A 6 16.57 49.08 7.14
C ILE A 6 15.39 48.14 7.34
N HIS A 7 14.35 48.34 6.54
CA HIS A 7 13.91 47.34 5.55
C HIS A 7 14.01 45.92 6.14
N VAL A 8 12.93 45.44 6.75
CA VAL A 8 11.95 44.61 6.01
C VAL A 8 12.70 43.59 5.16
N PHE A 9 13.19 42.52 5.78
CA PHE A 9 13.46 41.23 5.13
C PHE A 9 13.71 40.16 6.20
N THR A 10 12.76 40.02 7.14
CA THR A 10 12.70 38.85 8.05
C THR A 10 11.94 37.69 7.39
N TYR A 11 12.18 37.50 6.09
CA TYR A 11 11.63 36.41 5.27
C TYR A 11 12.79 35.60 4.70
N CYS A 12 13.22 34.62 5.47
CA CYS A 12 13.87 33.38 5.04
C CYS A 12 13.57 32.41 6.19
N LEU A 13 12.39 31.79 6.29
CA LEU A 13 11.93 30.74 5.38
C LEU A 13 13.10 29.91 4.83
N ILE A 14 13.95 29.42 5.72
CA ILE A 14 14.63 28.15 5.47
C ILE A 14 13.76 27.09 6.14
N GLY A 15 12.61 26.86 5.52
CA GLY A 15 11.96 25.57 5.61
C GLY A 15 13.00 24.56 5.15
N SER A 16 13.60 23.87 6.09
CA SER A 16 14.33 22.64 5.81
C SER A 16 13.27 21.61 5.47
N ALA A 17 12.67 21.77 4.29
CA ALA A 17 12.09 20.67 3.56
C ALA A 17 13.28 19.73 3.35
N LEU A 18 13.44 18.77 4.26
CA LEU A 18 14.04 17.51 3.91
C LEU A 18 13.17 16.96 2.79
N ASN A 19 13.52 17.34 1.57
CA ASN A 19 13.33 16.52 0.41
C ASN A 19 14.16 15.26 0.66
N ALA A 20 13.66 14.37 1.51
CA ALA A 20 13.79 12.96 1.25
C ALA A 20 12.95 12.73 -0.01
N HIS A 21 13.54 13.06 -1.16
CA HIS A 21 13.21 12.43 -2.42
C HIS A 21 13.60 10.97 -2.21
N GLY A 22 12.77 10.25 -1.47
CA GLY A 22 12.70 8.80 -1.57
C GLY A 22 12.28 8.59 -3.01
N MET A 23 13.27 8.42 -3.89
CA MET A 23 13.03 7.86 -5.20
C MET A 23 12.48 6.48 -4.91
N THR A 24 11.16 6.37 -4.82
CA THR A 24 10.48 5.09 -4.89
C THR A 24 10.98 4.50 -6.20
N PRO A 25 11.71 3.38 -6.18
CA PRO A 25 12.23 2.85 -7.41
C PRO A 25 11.03 2.53 -8.29
N LYS A 26 10.99 3.17 -9.46
CA LYS A 26 9.89 3.07 -10.43
C LYS A 26 10.06 1.74 -11.16
N TYR A 27 9.86 0.65 -10.46
CA TYR A 27 9.73 -0.66 -11.09
C TYR A 27 8.32 -0.74 -11.65
N PRO A 28 8.12 -0.91 -12.96
CA PRO A 28 6.82 -1.35 -13.44
C PRO A 28 6.70 -2.81 -12.99
N TYR A 29 6.13 -3.02 -11.81
CA TYR A 29 5.65 -4.35 -11.46
C TYR A 29 4.60 -4.72 -12.50
N GLU A 30 4.75 -5.90 -13.09
CA GLU A 30 3.76 -6.41 -14.02
C GLU A 30 2.42 -6.56 -13.26
N PRO A 31 1.28 -6.28 -13.92
CA PRO A 31 -0.02 -6.54 -13.31
C PRO A 31 -0.11 -7.98 -12.79
N VAL A 32 -0.55 -8.13 -11.55
CA VAL A 32 -0.74 -9.43 -10.92
C VAL A 32 -2.15 -9.90 -11.23
N THR A 33 -2.29 -11.07 -11.83
CA THR A 33 -3.59 -11.70 -12.10
C THR A 33 -3.69 -13.00 -11.32
N THR A 34 -4.75 -13.17 -10.53
CA THR A 34 -4.92 -14.35 -9.68
C THR A 34 -6.38 -14.66 -9.42
N PRO A 35 -6.78 -15.94 -9.29
CA PRO A 35 -8.05 -16.25 -8.64
C PRO A 35 -7.93 -16.02 -7.13
N CYS A 36 -9.05 -16.05 -6.41
CA CYS A 36 -9.02 -16.15 -4.95
C CYS A 36 -8.31 -17.44 -4.51
N LEU A 37 -7.94 -17.50 -3.22
CA LEU A 37 -7.27 -18.60 -2.53
C LEU A 37 -5.85 -18.91 -3.01
N ASN A 38 -5.49 -18.49 -4.22
CA ASN A 38 -4.12 -18.59 -4.69
C ASN A 38 -3.24 -17.62 -3.92
N GLU A 39 -2.15 -18.16 -3.38
CA GLU A 39 -1.14 -17.35 -2.73
C GLU A 39 -0.34 -16.58 -3.78
N VAL A 40 -0.28 -15.27 -3.62
CA VAL A 40 0.49 -14.36 -4.47
C VAL A 40 1.27 -13.38 -3.61
N THR A 41 2.31 -12.79 -4.20
CA THR A 41 3.04 -11.68 -3.59
C THR A 41 2.57 -10.38 -4.22
N LEU A 42 2.05 -9.48 -3.39
CA LEU A 42 1.68 -8.13 -3.77
C LEU A 42 2.76 -7.16 -3.30
N VAL A 43 3.08 -6.18 -4.13
CA VAL A 43 4.06 -5.15 -3.79
C VAL A 43 3.36 -3.79 -3.73
N GLY A 44 3.62 -3.03 -2.68
CA GLY A 44 3.00 -1.73 -2.47
C GLY A 44 3.54 -0.93 -1.30
N GLU A 45 2.96 0.23 -1.07
CA GLU A 45 3.21 1.08 0.09
C GLU A 45 2.28 0.65 1.24
N ALA A 46 2.86 0.34 2.40
CA ALA A 46 2.11 0.06 3.61
C ALA A 46 1.50 1.35 4.16
N ILE A 47 0.16 1.44 4.20
CA ILE A 47 -0.55 2.62 4.69
C ILE A 47 -1.65 2.24 5.68
N MET A 48 -2.13 3.24 6.41
CA MET A 48 -3.32 3.12 7.26
C MET A 48 -4.39 4.08 6.71
N GLY A 49 -5.52 3.52 6.27
CA GLY A 49 -6.74 4.26 5.96
C GLY A 49 -7.56 4.54 7.21
N GLU A 50 -8.84 4.91 7.05
CA GLU A 50 -9.82 5.12 8.13
C GLU A 50 -9.95 3.88 9.04
N ASP A 51 -9.02 3.72 9.97
CA ASP A 51 -8.84 2.60 10.90
C ASP A 51 -8.65 1.22 10.26
N LYS A 52 -8.17 1.17 9.01
CA LYS A 52 -7.86 -0.08 8.30
C LYS A 52 -6.44 -0.10 7.79
N PHE A 53 -5.76 -1.22 8.01
CA PHE A 53 -4.46 -1.50 7.39
C PHE A 53 -4.67 -1.79 5.90
N MET A 54 -3.85 -1.14 5.05
CA MET A 54 -4.01 -1.21 3.61
C MET A 54 -2.65 -1.24 2.92
N VAL A 55 -2.61 -1.79 1.71
CA VAL A 55 -1.46 -1.67 0.82
C VAL A 55 -1.90 -0.94 -0.43
N ARG A 56 -1.26 0.19 -0.73
CA ARG A 56 -1.38 0.85 -2.03
C ARG A 56 -0.44 0.15 -3.00
N LEU A 57 -0.99 -0.59 -3.94
CA LEU A 57 -0.25 -1.45 -4.83
C LEU A 57 0.58 -0.66 -5.85
N GLN A 58 1.78 -1.15 -6.13
CA GLN A 58 2.64 -0.64 -7.20
C GLN A 58 2.29 -1.25 -8.57
N ALA A 59 1.65 -2.43 -8.59
CA ALA A 59 1.03 -3.05 -9.77
C ALA A 59 -0.47 -3.21 -9.59
N ASP A 60 -1.22 -3.20 -10.69
CA ASP A 60 -2.63 -3.57 -10.67
C ASP A 60 -2.80 -5.03 -10.26
N LEU A 61 -3.72 -5.29 -9.32
CA LEU A 61 -4.23 -6.62 -9.07
C LEU A 61 -5.51 -6.84 -9.88
N THR A 62 -5.60 -7.98 -10.55
CA THR A 62 -6.81 -8.46 -11.20
C THR A 62 -7.21 -9.80 -10.61
N ILE A 63 -8.43 -9.87 -10.09
CA ILE A 63 -9.03 -11.12 -9.64
C ILE A 63 -9.78 -11.75 -10.82
N ILE A 64 -9.55 -13.04 -11.08
CA ILE A 64 -10.27 -13.81 -12.11
C ILE A 64 -11.19 -14.83 -11.48
N GLU A 65 -12.39 -14.98 -12.07
CA GLU A 65 -13.31 -16.04 -11.70
C GLU A 65 -12.79 -17.41 -12.16
N THR A 66 -13.04 -18.45 -11.34
CA THR A 66 -12.80 -19.83 -11.73
C THR A 66 -14.02 -20.69 -11.44
N ALA A 67 -14.22 -21.73 -12.23
CA ALA A 67 -15.33 -22.67 -12.04
C ALA A 67 -15.33 -23.37 -10.67
N ASN A 68 -14.19 -23.38 -9.97
CA ASN A 68 -14.01 -24.03 -8.68
C ASN A 68 -14.24 -23.08 -7.49
N THR A 69 -14.38 -21.78 -7.73
CA THR A 69 -14.55 -20.74 -6.70
C THR A 69 -15.65 -19.75 -7.12
N PRO A 70 -16.94 -20.10 -6.96
CA PRO A 70 -18.06 -19.32 -7.50
C PRO A 70 -18.26 -17.95 -6.83
N GLU A 71 -17.62 -17.72 -5.68
CA GLU A 71 -17.70 -16.47 -4.91
C GLU A 71 -16.53 -15.52 -5.19
N CYS A 72 -15.78 -15.78 -6.27
CA CYS A 72 -14.63 -15.00 -6.68
C CYS A 72 -14.94 -14.23 -7.96
N PRO A 73 -15.44 -12.98 -7.83
CA PRO A 73 -15.80 -12.19 -8.99
C PRO A 73 -14.58 -11.82 -9.82
N SER A 74 -14.80 -11.61 -11.12
CA SER A 74 -13.80 -11.02 -12.00
C SER A 74 -13.73 -9.50 -11.75
N ILE A 75 -12.68 -9.03 -11.07
CA ILE A 75 -12.47 -7.62 -10.72
C ILE A 75 -11.09 -7.17 -11.22
N PRO A 76 -11.01 -6.30 -12.24
CA PRO A 76 -9.75 -5.78 -12.75
C PRO A 76 -9.29 -4.51 -12.04
N SER A 77 -8.00 -4.19 -12.20
CA SER A 77 -7.41 -2.87 -11.88
C SER A 77 -7.56 -2.42 -10.42
N ILE A 78 -7.42 -3.35 -9.49
CA ILE A 78 -7.41 -3.06 -8.05
C ILE A 78 -6.08 -2.39 -7.71
N LYS A 79 -6.14 -1.18 -7.14
CA LYS A 79 -4.98 -0.36 -6.77
C LYS A 79 -4.67 -0.37 -5.28
N VAL A 80 -5.66 -0.75 -4.45
CA VAL A 80 -5.52 -0.77 -3.00
C VAL A 80 -6.22 -2.01 -2.47
N VAL A 81 -5.57 -2.70 -1.53
CA VAL A 81 -6.16 -3.84 -0.81
C VAL A 81 -6.16 -3.55 0.68
N PHE A 82 -7.24 -3.92 1.36
CA PHE A 82 -7.27 -3.98 2.81
C PHE A 82 -6.56 -5.24 3.30
N LEU A 83 -5.92 -5.16 4.46
CA LEU A 83 -5.23 -6.31 5.04
C LEU A 83 -6.03 -6.91 6.18
N GLU A 84 -6.17 -8.23 6.12
CA GLU A 84 -6.48 -9.08 7.25
C GLU A 84 -5.23 -9.89 7.59
N PHE A 85 -4.86 -9.96 8.87
CA PHE A 85 -3.62 -10.62 9.28
C PHE A 85 -3.91 -11.96 9.93
N GLN A 86 -3.27 -13.02 9.43
CA GLN A 86 -3.47 -14.36 9.98
C GLN A 86 -2.91 -14.50 11.40
N THR A 87 -1.85 -13.75 11.74
CA THR A 87 -1.22 -13.80 13.06
C THR A 87 -0.92 -12.40 13.59
N LYS A 88 -0.80 -12.30 14.92
CA LYS A 88 -0.41 -11.05 15.60
C LYS A 88 1.00 -10.61 15.26
N GLU A 89 1.89 -11.55 14.93
CA GLU A 89 3.27 -11.27 14.55
C GLU A 89 3.32 -10.55 13.20
N VAL A 90 2.56 -11.04 12.21
CA VAL A 90 2.46 -10.40 10.89
C VAL A 90 1.88 -8.98 11.02
N LEU A 91 0.87 -8.78 11.87
CA LEU A 91 0.35 -7.45 12.19
C LEU A 91 1.42 -6.54 12.82
N ALA A 92 2.18 -7.04 13.80
CA ALA A 92 3.25 -6.27 14.43
C ALA A 92 4.31 -5.84 13.41
N THR A 93 4.75 -6.77 12.55
CA THR A 93 5.67 -6.46 11.44
C THR A 93 5.11 -5.41 10.49
N PHE A 94 3.83 -5.47 10.14
CA PHE A 94 3.22 -4.46 9.29
C PHE A 94 3.22 -3.07 9.93
N ASN A 95 2.91 -2.99 11.23
CA ASN A 95 2.90 -1.72 11.97
C ASN A 95 4.29 -1.06 11.95
N ASP A 96 5.36 -1.84 12.11
CA ASP A 96 6.73 -1.34 12.08
C ASP A 96 7.14 -0.83 10.68
N LEU A 97 6.43 -1.28 9.63
CA LEU A 97 6.71 -0.96 8.23
C LEU A 97 5.77 0.10 7.63
N LEU A 98 4.88 0.71 8.42
CA LEU A 98 3.99 1.77 7.95
C LEU A 98 4.77 2.91 7.28
N GLY A 99 4.30 3.32 6.09
CA GLY A 99 4.95 4.32 5.24
C GLY A 99 6.10 3.79 4.39
N SER A 100 6.46 2.51 4.51
CA SER A 100 7.51 1.86 3.70
C SER A 100 6.93 1.09 2.52
N ASN A 101 7.76 0.80 1.52
CA ASN A 101 7.43 -0.17 0.50
C ASN A 101 7.60 -1.58 1.06
N VAL A 102 6.61 -2.43 0.82
CA VAL A 102 6.55 -3.79 1.35
C VAL A 102 6.13 -4.78 0.26
N SER A 103 6.57 -6.02 0.43
CA SER A 103 5.98 -7.18 -0.22
C SER A 103 5.07 -7.90 0.78
N VAL A 104 3.83 -8.15 0.39
CA VAL A 104 2.84 -8.88 1.18
C VAL A 104 2.51 -10.18 0.46
N VAL A 105 2.76 -11.30 1.12
CA VAL A 105 2.39 -12.64 0.65
C VAL A 105 1.05 -13.01 1.29
N GLY A 106 0.15 -13.58 0.49
CA GLY A 106 -1.16 -13.97 0.98
C GLY A 106 -2.14 -14.27 -0.15
N SER A 107 -3.44 -14.25 0.16
CA SER A 107 -4.49 -14.53 -0.81
C SER A 107 -5.76 -13.74 -0.52
N VAL A 108 -6.65 -13.67 -1.51
CA VAL A 108 -8.02 -13.17 -1.33
C VAL A 108 -8.93 -14.35 -1.02
N GLN A 109 -9.73 -14.26 0.04
CA GLN A 109 -10.73 -15.30 0.34
C GLN A 109 -12.02 -15.10 -0.46
N PRO A 110 -12.80 -16.17 -0.71
CA PRO A 110 -14.18 -16.06 -1.19
C PRO A 110 -14.98 -15.06 -0.35
N GLY A 111 -15.72 -14.15 -1.00
CA GLY A 111 -16.50 -13.10 -0.32
C GLY A 111 -15.72 -11.87 0.16
N ASN A 112 -14.38 -11.91 0.15
CA ASN A 112 -13.54 -10.75 0.50
C ASN A 112 -13.26 -9.80 -0.66
N ALA A 113 -13.72 -10.13 -1.87
CA ALA A 113 -13.65 -9.29 -3.07
C ALA A 113 -15.06 -8.85 -3.47
N ILE A 114 -15.50 -7.70 -2.95
CA ILE A 114 -16.85 -7.18 -3.21
C ILE A 114 -16.84 -6.29 -4.47
N ASP A 115 -15.92 -5.32 -4.49
CA ASP A 115 -15.71 -4.38 -5.58
C ASP A 115 -14.27 -3.86 -5.57
N THR A 116 -13.87 -3.04 -6.55
CA THR A 116 -12.49 -2.52 -6.68
C THR A 116 -11.98 -1.74 -5.46
N ASN A 117 -12.88 -1.16 -4.67
CA ASN A 117 -12.55 -0.40 -3.47
C ASN A 117 -12.65 -1.25 -2.20
N GLN A 118 -13.19 -2.47 -2.28
CA GLN A 118 -13.46 -3.37 -1.15
C GLN A 118 -12.93 -4.77 -1.44
N VAL A 119 -11.59 -4.87 -1.46
CA VAL A 119 -10.85 -6.12 -1.57
C VAL A 119 -10.01 -6.31 -0.32
N THR A 120 -10.30 -7.37 0.45
CA THR A 120 -9.53 -7.78 1.63
C THR A 120 -8.58 -8.91 1.26
N PHE A 121 -7.29 -8.68 1.50
CA PHE A 121 -6.20 -9.61 1.28
C PHE A 121 -5.74 -10.17 2.62
N THR A 122 -5.82 -11.49 2.78
CA THR A 122 -5.38 -12.19 3.99
C THR A 122 -3.88 -12.41 3.90
N ALA A 123 -3.12 -11.62 4.66
CA ALA A 123 -1.67 -11.64 4.69
C ALA A 123 -1.15 -12.79 5.56
N THR A 124 -0.25 -13.58 4.98
CA THR A 124 0.48 -14.69 5.61
C THR A 124 1.94 -14.33 5.90
N GLY A 125 2.50 -13.38 5.15
CA GLY A 125 3.87 -12.89 5.35
C GLY A 125 4.07 -11.48 4.81
N ILE A 126 4.97 -10.72 5.43
CA ILE A 126 5.27 -9.33 5.08
C ILE A 126 6.78 -9.12 5.17
N SER A 127 7.34 -8.37 4.23
CA SER A 127 8.77 -8.01 4.22
C SER A 127 8.97 -6.62 3.63
N ILE A 128 10.01 -5.92 4.09
CA ILE A 128 10.41 -4.62 3.53
C ILE A 128 11.04 -4.80 2.15
N ILE A 129 10.82 -3.82 1.28
CA ILE A 129 11.52 -3.68 -0.01
C ILE A 129 12.45 -2.49 0.10
N GLU A 130 13.76 -2.76 0.09
CA GLU A 130 14.83 -1.75 0.14
C GLU A 130 15.05 -1.03 -1.19
#